data_AF-A0A536DZG5-F1
#
_entry.id   AF-A0A536DZG5-F1
#
_cell.length_a   1.000
_cell.length_b   1.000
_cell.length_c   1.000
_cell.angle_alpha   90.00
_cell.angle_beta   90.00
_cell.angle_gamma   90.00
#
_symmetry.space_group_name_H-M   'P 1'
#
loop_
_entity.id
_entity.type
_entity.pdbx_description
1 polymer ?
#
loop_
_entity_poly.entity_id
_entity_poly.type
_entity_poly.pdbx_seq_one_letter_code
_entity_poly.pdbx_strand_id
1 'polypeptide(L)'
;MSLIVCDVGPRDGLQNEAKTLEPKVRADLCDRLAAAGLERMEAASFVNPKLVPQMGGAEDVMAALHRKPGTVYAGLVLNEKGYDRAVAAGVDEIHYALSAADEF
;
A
#
# COMPACT_ATOMS: atom_id res chain seq x y z
N MET A 1 -6.24 -6.48 -26.76
CA MET A 1 -5.06 -6.36 -25.90
C MET A 1 -5.43 -5.44 -24.75
N SER A 2 -5.34 -5.90 -23.51
CA SER A 2 -5.70 -5.13 -22.31
C SER A 2 -4.42 -4.68 -21.59
N LEU A 3 -4.40 -3.43 -21.12
CA LEU A 3 -3.32 -2.87 -20.29
C LEU A 3 -3.89 -2.59 -18.90
N ILE A 4 -3.20 -3.07 -17.87
CA ILE A 4 -3.59 -2.83 -16.48
C ILE A 4 -2.55 -1.90 -15.88
N VAL A 5 -3.00 -0.78 -15.32
CA VAL A 5 -2.16 0.15 -14.56
C VAL A 5 -2.29 -0.20 -13.08
N CYS A 6 -1.15 -0.41 -12.42
CA CYS A 6 -1.08 -0.55 -10.97
C CYS A 6 -0.53 0.75 -10.38
N ASP A 7 -1.35 1.49 -9.63
CA ASP A 7 -0.91 2.73 -9.00
C ASP A 7 -0.10 2.43 -7.72
N VAL A 8 1.08 3.01 -7.62
CA VAL A 8 1.94 2.89 -6.44
C VAL A 8 2.05 4.19 -5.66
N GLY A 9 1.31 5.23 -6.05
CA GLY A 9 1.29 6.53 -5.39
C GLY A 9 1.01 6.46 -3.88
N PRO A 10 0.00 5.70 -3.41
CA PRO A 10 -0.30 5.59 -1.98
C PRO A 10 0.81 4.96 -1.14
N ARG A 11 1.66 4.12 -1.75
CA ARG A 11 2.81 3.49 -1.09
C ARG A 11 4.13 4.15 -1.49
N ASP A 12 4.61 3.85 -2.69
CA ASP A 12 5.94 4.28 -3.17
C ASP A 12 6.03 5.79 -3.33
N GLY A 13 4.96 6.43 -3.82
CA GLY A 13 4.89 7.88 -3.91
C GLY A 13 5.01 8.52 -2.51
N LEU A 14 4.04 8.25 -1.64
CA LEU A 14 3.98 8.85 -0.30
C LEU A 14 5.16 8.50 0.60
N GLN A 15 5.81 7.34 0.40
CA GLN A 15 7.00 6.96 1.15
C GLN A 15 8.16 7.95 0.93
N ASN A 16 8.27 8.50 -0.28
CA ASN A 16 9.36 9.40 -0.68
C ASN A 16 9.03 10.88 -0.43
N GLU A 17 7.85 11.19 0.08
CA GLU A 17 7.43 12.55 0.39
C GLU A 17 7.95 13.03 1.75
N ALA A 18 8.22 14.34 1.84
CA ALA A 18 8.68 14.96 3.08
C ALA A 18 7.58 15.01 4.16
N LYS A 19 6.31 15.07 3.75
CA LYS A 19 5.17 15.17 4.65
C LYS A 19 4.56 13.79 4.88
N THR A 20 4.48 13.39 6.15
CA THR A 20 3.68 12.24 6.54
C THR A 20 2.20 12.61 6.60
N LEU A 21 1.35 11.81 5.96
CA LEU A 21 -0.10 11.97 5.97
C LEU A 21 -0.74 10.99 6.94
N GLU A 22 -1.81 11.42 7.61
CA GLU A 22 -2.57 10.55 8.50
C GLU A 22 -3.17 9.36 7.73
N PRO A 23 -3.35 8.18 8.37
CA PRO A 23 -3.92 7.00 7.72
C PRO A 23 -5.21 7.25 6.96
N LYS A 24 -6.15 8.01 7.53
CA LYS A 24 -7.42 8.34 6.88
C LYS A 24 -7.26 9.11 5.57
N VAL A 25 -6.27 10.00 5.49
CA VAL A 25 -5.98 10.77 4.27
C VAL A 25 -5.40 9.87 3.18
N ARG A 26 -4.56 8.91 3.57
CA ARG A 26 -4.00 7.93 2.63
C ARG A 26 -5.06 6.94 2.13
N ALA A 27 -6.00 6.55 2.99
CA ALA A 27 -7.16 5.76 2.59
C ALA A 27 -8.06 6.53 1.60
N ASP A 28 -8.36 7.81 1.87
CA ASP A 28 -9.11 8.68 0.96
C ASP A 28 -8.43 8.84 -0.41
N LEU A 29 -7.09 8.88 -0.47
CA LEU A 29 -6.36 8.83 -1.73
C LEU A 29 -6.63 7.53 -2.50
N CYS A 30 -6.56 6.37 -1.84
CA CYS A 30 -6.85 5.08 -2.45
C CYS A 30 -8.30 5.00 -2.97
N ASP A 31 -9.25 5.48 -2.17
CA ASP A 31 -10.67 5.51 -2.55
C ASP A 31 -10.89 6.37 -3.81
N ARG A 32 -10.21 7.52 -3.91
CA ARG A 32 -10.27 8.39 -5.09
C ARG A 32 -9.64 7.76 -6.33
N LEU A 33 -8.52 7.04 -6.17
CA LEU A 33 -7.90 6.29 -7.27
C LEU A 33 -8.82 5.17 -7.76
N ALA A 34 -9.46 4.43 -6.85
CA ALA A 34 -10.46 3.43 -7.18
C ALA A 34 -11.67 4.07 -7.90
N ALA A 35 -12.16 5.20 -7.41
CA ALA A 35 -13.26 5.95 -8.02
C ALA A 35 -12.92 6.44 -9.44
N ALA A 36 -11.66 6.81 -9.68
CA ALA A 36 -11.15 7.20 -11.00
C ALA A 36 -11.03 6.03 -11.99
N GLY A 37 -11.25 4.79 -11.54
CA GLY A 37 -11.30 3.61 -12.40
C GLY A 37 -10.07 2.72 -12.35
N LEU A 38 -9.14 2.94 -11.41
CA LEU A 38 -8.00 2.04 -11.26
C LEU A 38 -8.42 0.73 -10.61
N GLU A 39 -8.03 -0.37 -11.26
CA GLU A 39 -8.33 -1.73 -10.85
C GLU A 39 -7.27 -2.30 -9.90
N ARG A 40 -6.06 -1.72 -9.87
CA ARG A 40 -4.96 -2.20 -9.03
C ARG A 40 -4.21 -1.04 -8.42
N MET A 41 -3.88 -1.16 -7.13
CA MET A 41 -2.99 -0.24 -6.45
C MET A 41 -2.26 -0.90 -5.30
N GLU A 42 -1.14 -0.33 -4.92
CA GLU A 42 -0.43 -0.66 -3.69
C GLU A 42 -0.84 0.35 -2.61
N ALA A 43 -1.76 -0.06 -1.74
CA ALA A 43 -2.49 0.82 -0.83
C ALA A 43 -1.72 1.08 0.47
N ALA A 44 -0.87 0.14 0.90
CA ALA A 44 -0.17 0.23 2.18
C ALA A 44 1.17 -0.52 2.15
N SER A 45 2.00 -0.27 3.16
CA SER A 45 3.27 -0.96 3.38
C SER A 45 3.41 -1.38 4.84
N PHE A 46 3.65 -2.67 5.08
CA PHE A 46 3.74 -3.27 6.41
C PHE A 46 5.19 -3.34 6.91
N VAL A 47 5.98 -2.33 6.55
CA VAL A 47 7.36 -2.13 6.99
C VAL A 47 7.42 -1.61 8.44
N ASN A 48 8.64 -1.46 8.97
CA ASN A 48 8.85 -0.93 10.30
C ASN A 48 8.59 0.61 10.30
N PRO A 49 7.57 1.10 11.03
CA PRO A 49 7.24 2.53 11.05
C PRO A 49 8.31 3.40 11.71
N LYS A 50 9.24 2.81 12.47
CA LYS A 50 10.38 3.55 13.02
C LYS A 50 11.44 3.85 11.95
N LEU A 51 11.53 3.02 10.92
CA LEU A 51 12.47 3.18 9.81
C LEU A 51 11.83 3.92 8.63
N VAL A 52 10.52 3.72 8.44
CA VAL A 52 9.74 4.37 7.38
C VAL A 52 8.49 5.02 8.00
N PRO A 53 8.62 6.19 8.65
CA PRO A 53 7.50 6.86 9.33
C PRO A 53 6.31 7.15 8.43
N GLN A 54 6.55 7.50 7.17
CA GLN A 54 5.53 7.79 6.17
C GLN A 54 4.54 6.63 5.96
N MET A 55 4.98 5.40 6.22
CA MET A 55 4.22 4.17 6.04
C MET A 55 3.62 3.63 7.34
N GLY A 56 3.78 4.31 8.48
CA GLY A 56 3.18 3.87 9.75
C GLY A 56 1.65 3.87 9.71
N GLY A 57 1.00 3.00 10.50
CA GLY A 57 -0.47 2.89 10.53
C GLY A 57 -1.09 2.24 9.28
N ALA A 58 -0.41 1.26 8.69
CA ALA A 58 -0.89 0.52 7.51
C ALA A 58 -2.23 -0.18 7.76
N GLU A 59 -2.40 -0.76 8.95
CA GLU A 59 -3.65 -1.38 9.39
C GLU A 59 -4.80 -0.38 9.43
N ASP A 60 -4.55 0.83 9.93
CA ASP A 60 -5.53 1.91 9.99
C ASP A 60 -5.90 2.42 8.60
N VAL A 61 -4.96 2.41 7.64
CA VAL A 61 -5.26 2.71 6.23
C VAL A 61 -6.22 1.67 5.68
N MET A 62 -5.87 0.38 5.78
CA MET A 62 -6.68 -0.70 5.23
C MET A 62 -8.07 -0.76 5.85
N ALA A 63 -8.19 -0.52 7.16
CA ALA A 63 -9.47 -0.48 7.87
C ALA A 63 -10.34 0.73 7.48
N ALA A 64 -9.74 1.82 7.01
CA ALA A 64 -10.45 3.05 6.63
C ALA A 64 -10.86 3.09 5.14
N LEU A 65 -10.46 2.12 4.33
CA LEU A 65 -10.80 2.07 2.89
C LEU A 65 -12.30 1.81 2.67
N HIS A 66 -12.89 2.56 1.74
CA HIS A 66 -14.18 2.23 1.16
C HIS A 66 -13.97 1.37 -0.08
N ARG A 67 -13.72 0.08 0.15
CA ARG A 67 -13.33 -0.87 -0.91
C ARG A 67 -14.33 -0.89 -2.05
N LYS A 68 -13.87 -0.55 -3.26
CA LYS A 68 -14.66 -0.61 -4.48
C LYS A 68 -14.61 -2.02 -5.08
N PRO A 69 -15.76 -2.64 -5.40
CA PRO A 69 -15.76 -3.93 -6.09
C PRO A 69 -14.99 -3.87 -7.42
N GLY A 70 -14.14 -4.86 -7.66
CA GLY A 70 -13.28 -4.94 -8.85
C GLY A 70 -11.93 -4.22 -8.73
N THR A 71 -11.65 -3.56 -7.59
CA THR A 71 -10.32 -2.98 -7.31
C THR A 71 -9.54 -3.88 -6.34
N VAL A 72 -8.28 -4.13 -6.66
CA VAL A 72 -7.31 -4.86 -5.84
C VAL A 72 -6.47 -3.87 -5.04
N TYR A 73 -6.46 -4.05 -3.72
CA TYR A 73 -5.67 -3.26 -2.78
C TYR A 73 -4.54 -4.10 -2.22
N ALA A 74 -3.34 -3.91 -2.77
CA ALA A 74 -2.14 -4.66 -2.38
C ALA A 74 -1.40 -4.02 -1.21
N GLY A 75 -0.68 -4.86 -0.45
CA GLY A 75 0.22 -4.42 0.62
C GLY A 75 1.67 -4.83 0.35
N LEU A 76 2.61 -3.89 0.49
CA LEU A 76 4.04 -4.18 0.45
C LEU A 76 4.49 -4.86 1.74
N VAL A 77 5.25 -5.94 1.63
CA VAL A 77 5.89 -6.63 2.75
C VAL A 77 7.35 -6.96 2.43
N LEU A 78 8.20 -6.95 3.46
CA LEU A 78 9.64 -7.26 3.33
C LEU A 78 10.08 -8.44 4.21
N ASN A 79 9.19 -8.96 5.06
CA ASN A 79 9.45 -10.07 5.96
C ASN A 79 8.12 -10.74 6.40
N GLU A 80 8.25 -11.88 7.06
CA GLU A 80 7.14 -12.69 7.57
C GLU A 80 6.24 -11.91 8.56
N LYS A 81 6.83 -11.12 9.46
CA LYS A 81 6.04 -10.29 10.38
C LYS A 81 5.18 -9.25 9.65
N GLY A 82 5.71 -8.66 8.57
CA GLY A 82 4.96 -7.75 7.71
C GLY A 82 3.85 -8.48 6.96
N TYR A 83 4.12 -9.70 6.49
CA TYR A 83 3.14 -10.57 5.86
C TYR A 83 1.96 -10.89 6.78
N ASP A 84 2.21 -11.33 8.01
CA ASP A 84 1.15 -11.66 8.97
C ASP A 84 0.24 -10.46 9.24
N ARG A 85 0.83 -9.27 9.39
CA ARG A 85 0.09 -8.02 9.57
C ARG A 85 -0.75 -7.67 8.34
N ALA A 86 -0.18 -7.84 7.14
CA ALA A 86 -0.87 -7.54 5.89
C ALA A 86 -2.10 -8.45 5.69
N VAL A 87 -1.93 -9.76 5.94
CA VAL A 87 -3.02 -10.74 5.89
C VAL A 87 -4.08 -10.39 6.92
N ALA A 88 -3.70 -10.09 8.16
CA ALA A 88 -4.64 -9.69 9.21
C ALA A 88 -5.39 -8.39 8.89
N ALA A 89 -4.76 -7.47 8.15
CA ALA A 89 -5.37 -6.22 7.69
C ALA A 89 -6.27 -6.40 6.46
N GLY A 90 -6.33 -7.61 5.88
CA GLY A 90 -7.25 -7.93 4.79
C GLY A 90 -6.87 -7.37 3.43
N VAL A 91 -5.56 -7.22 3.14
CA VAL A 91 -5.09 -6.91 1.77
C VAL A 91 -5.54 -7.98 0.77
N ASP A 92 -5.79 -7.58 -0.48
CA ASP A 92 -6.18 -8.53 -1.53
C ASP A 92 -4.97 -9.26 -2.12
N GLU A 93 -3.83 -8.60 -2.13
CA GLU A 93 -2.59 -9.08 -2.75
C GLU A 93 -1.38 -8.65 -1.91
N ILE A 94 -0.36 -9.50 -1.91
CA ILE A 94 0.91 -9.21 -1.26
C ILE A 94 1.92 -8.88 -2.32
N HIS A 95 2.54 -7.72 -2.21
CA HIS A 95 3.72 -7.37 -2.98
C HIS A 95 4.95 -7.61 -2.11
N TYR A 96 5.78 -8.56 -2.52
CA TYR A 96 7.02 -8.87 -1.83
C TYR A 96 8.18 -8.24 -2.61
N ALA A 97 9.02 -7.44 -1.95
CA ALA A 97 10.19 -6.84 -2.59
C ALA A 97 11.49 -7.48 -2.09
N LEU A 98 12.36 -7.80 -3.04
CA LEU A 98 13.68 -8.38 -2.83
C LEU A 98 14.66 -7.65 -3.76
N SER A 99 15.86 -7.34 -3.26
CA SER A 99 16.93 -6.81 -4.11
C SER A 99 17.53 -7.95 -4.93
N ALA A 100 17.80 -7.71 -6.21
CA ALA A 100 18.56 -8.61 -7.07
C ALA A 100 20.09 -8.40 -6.95
N ALA A 101 20.51 -7.36 -6.23
CA ALA A 101 21.90 -7.04 -5.96
C ALA A 101 22.17 -7.05 -4.45
N ASP A 102 23.34 -7.56 -4.08
CA ASP A 102 23.82 -7.57 -2.69
C ASP A 102 24.32 -6.19 -2.23
N GLU A 103 24.57 -5.28 -3.19
CA GLU A 103 25.13 -3.93 -2.97
C GLU A 103 24.25 -2.85 -3.62
N PHE A 104 24.32 -1.62 -3.08
CA PHE A 104 23.56 -0.43 -3.52
C PHE A 104 24.32 0.43 -4.54
#